data_AF-A0A7Z9M5T7-F1
#
_entry.id   AF-A0A7Z9M5T7-F1
#
_cell.length_a   1.000
_cell.length_b   1.000
_cell.length_c   1.000
_cell.angle_alpha   90.00
_cell.angle_beta   90.00
_cell.angle_gamma   90.00
#
_symmetry.space_group_name_H-M   'P 1'
#
loop_
_entity.id
_entity.type
_entity.pdbx_description
1 polymer ?
#
loop_
_entity_poly.entity_id
_entity_poly.type
_entity_poly.pdbx_seq_one_letter_code
_entity_poly.pdbx_strand_id
1 'polypeptide(L)' 'MGDVDEKTKTDLIQKIKKRYDIQSDPRYAAARMWIDEIIDPRETRNVIIRSLEIVAHQTKMPEPKFGVLQV' A
#
# COMPACT_ATOMS: atom_id res chain seq x y z
N MET A 1 -23.22 -27.51 -6.52
CA MET A 1 -22.64 -26.16 -6.30
C MET A 1 -21.65 -25.93 -7.44
N GLY A 2 -22.13 -25.80 -8.67
CA GLY A 2 -21.28 -26.15 -9.81
C GLY A 2 -21.79 -25.57 -11.11
N ASP A 3 -20.80 -25.20 -11.92
CA ASP A 3 -20.84 -24.75 -13.30
C ASP A 3 -21.53 -23.41 -13.56
N VAL A 4 -20.75 -22.37 -13.30
CA VAL A 4 -20.95 -21.05 -13.94
C VAL A 4 -20.60 -21.22 -15.41
N ASP A 5 -21.47 -20.78 -16.32
CA ASP A 5 -21.18 -20.86 -17.75
C ASP A 5 -19.88 -20.11 -18.09
N GLU A 6 -19.16 -20.58 -19.10
CA GLU A 6 -17.82 -20.06 -19.41
C GLU A 6 -17.83 -18.57 -19.79
N LYS A 7 -18.95 -18.05 -20.32
CA LYS A 7 -19.09 -16.62 -20.60
C LYS A 7 -19.20 -15.84 -19.28
N THR A 8 -20.12 -16.21 -18.38
CA THR A 8 -20.24 -15.55 -17.07
C THR A 8 -18.95 -15.63 -16.26
N LYS A 9 -18.26 -16.77 -16.30
CA LYS A 9 -16.95 -16.93 -15.65
C LYS A 9 -15.91 -15.98 -16.24
N THR A 10 -15.84 -15.87 -17.56
CA THR A 10 -14.93 -14.94 -18.25
C THR A 10 -15.27 -13.49 -17.89
N ASP A 11 -16.54 -13.12 -17.93
CA ASP A 11 -17.02 -11.77 -17.61
C ASP A 11 -16.68 -11.39 -16.16
N LEU A 12 -16.86 -12.31 -15.21
CA LEU A 12 -16.47 -12.11 -13.81
C LEU A 12 -14.96 -11.90 -13.67
N ILE A 13 -14.15 -12.74 -14.33
CA ILE A 13 -12.69 -12.60 -14.30
C ILE A 13 -12.28 -11.24 -14.86
N GLN A 14 -12.82 -10.83 -16.00
CA GLN A 14 -12.50 -9.54 -16.61
C GLN A 14 -12.93 -8.37 -15.72
N LYS A 15 -14.11 -8.44 -15.12
CA LYS A 15 -14.58 -7.44 -14.15
C LYS A 15 -13.66 -7.34 -12.93
N ILE A 16 -13.18 -8.47 -12.41
CA ILE A 16 -12.24 -8.50 -11.29
C ILE A 16 -10.91 -7.86 -11.70
N LYS A 17 -10.31 -8.31 -12.81
CA LYS A 17 -9.04 -7.77 -13.31
C LYS A 17 -9.12 -6.25 -13.51
N LYS A 18 -10.16 -5.77 -14.18
CA LYS A 18 -10.36 -4.33 -14.39
C LYS A 18 -10.43 -3.53 -13.08
N ARG A 19 -11.01 -4.10 -12.02
CA ARG A 19 -11.02 -3.46 -10.69
C ARG A 19 -9.61 -3.40 -10.11
N TYR A 20 -8.84 -4.48 -10.20
CA TYR A 20 -7.44 -4.48 -9.78
C TYR A 20 -6.63 -3.44 -10.55
N ASP A 21 -6.74 -3.39 -11.89
CA ASP A 21 -5.99 -2.43 -12.71
C ASP A 21 -6.22 -0.97 -12.28
N ILE A 22 -7.47 -0.61 -11.96
CA ILE A 22 -7.81 0.74 -11.48
C ILE A 22 -7.24 0.98 -10.07
N GLN A 23 -7.33 -0.01 -9.19
CA GLN A 23 -6.91 0.11 -7.79
C GLN A 23 -5.40 -0.01 -7.58
N SER A 24 -4.69 -0.59 -8.56
CA SER A 24 -3.23 -0.71 -8.58
C SER A 24 -2.54 0.57 -9.04
N ASP A 25 -3.27 1.56 -9.57
CA ASP A 25 -2.71 2.87 -9.86
C ASP A 25 -2.31 3.57 -8.54
N PRO A 26 -1.05 4.05 -8.38
CA PRO A 26 -0.62 4.72 -7.16
C PRO A 26 -1.44 5.97 -6.81
N ARG A 27 -2.04 6.63 -7.81
CA ARG A 27 -2.93 7.78 -7.58
C ARG A 27 -4.23 7.37 -6.89
N TYR A 28 -4.70 6.15 -7.11
CA TYR A 28 -5.85 5.59 -6.40
C TYR A 28 -5.57 5.48 -4.89
N ALA A 29 -4.36 5.05 -4.53
CA ALA A 29 -3.88 4.94 -3.15
C ALA A 29 -3.65 6.33 -2.52
N ALA A 30 -3.00 7.25 -3.24
CA ALA A 30 -2.75 8.62 -2.77
C ALA A 30 -4.07 9.37 -2.48
N ALA A 31 -5.06 9.27 -3.36
CA ALA A 31 -6.38 9.89 -3.15
C ALA A 31 -7.14 9.34 -1.92
N ARG A 32 -6.70 8.19 -1.38
CA ARG A 32 -7.26 7.54 -0.19
C ARG A 32 -6.36 7.66 1.04
N MET A 33 -5.26 8.40 0.92
CA MET A 33 -4.25 8.56 1.97
C MET A 33 -3.69 7.22 2.46
N TRP A 34 -3.60 6.23 1.57
CA TRP A 34 -2.87 4.98 1.86
C TRP A 34 -1.36 5.19 1.84
N ILE A 35 -0.92 6.20 1.09
CA ILE A 35 0.46 6.66 0.99
C ILE A 35 0.46 8.17 1.17
N ASP A 36 1.55 8.69 1.72
CA ASP A 36 1.70 10.12 1.95
C ASP A 36 2.06 10.90 0.68
N GLU A 37 2.84 10.29 -0.22
CA GLU A 37 3.35 10.98 -1.42
C GLU A 37 3.72 10.00 -2.55
N ILE A 38 3.56 10.43 -3.81
CA ILE A 38 4.13 9.78 -4.99
C ILE A 38 5.38 10.56 -5.38
N ILE A 39 6.54 9.92 -5.32
CA ILE A 39 7.84 10.57 -5.54
C ILE A 39 8.54 10.06 -6.80
N ASP A 40 9.49 10.86 -7.31
CA ASP A 40 10.45 10.37 -8.31
C ASP A 40 11.35 9.31 -7.65
N PRO A 41 11.49 8.10 -8.24
CA PRO A 41 12.33 7.05 -7.66
C PRO A 41 13.77 7.48 -7.38
N ARG A 42 14.32 8.45 -8.14
CA ARG A 42 15.67 8.99 -7.94
C ARG A 42 15.80 9.80 -6.65
N GLU A 43 14.71 10.41 -6.19
CA GLU A 43 14.67 11.23 -4.97
C GLU A 43 14.46 10.42 -3.70
N THR A 44 14.23 9.10 -3.80
CA THR A 44 13.97 8.20 -2.65
C THR A 44 15.00 8.38 -1.53
N ARG A 45 16.29 8.51 -1.86
CA ARG A 45 17.35 8.71 -0.87
C ARG A 45 17.18 10.01 -0.10
N ASN A 46 16.89 11.10 -0.80
CA ASN A 46 16.74 12.43 -0.20
C ASN A 46 15.49 12.48 0.69
N VAL A 47 14.40 11.86 0.25
CA VAL A 47 13.16 11.75 1.05
C VAL A 47 13.41 10.99 2.35
N ILE A 48 14.12 9.85 2.28
CA ILE A 48 14.45 9.07 3.49
C ILE A 48 15.37 9.86 4.43
N ILE A 49 16.40 10.54 3.91
CA ILE A 49 17.29 11.38 4.72
C ILE A 49 16.48 12.44 5.48
N ARG A 50 15.66 13.22 4.76
CA ARG A 50 14.80 14.24 5.37
C ARG A 50 13.88 13.65 6.44
N SER A 51 13.27 12.50 6.18
CA SER A 51 12.39 11.83 7.15
C SER A 51 13.16 11.41 8.41
N LEU A 52 14.38 10.89 8.27
CA LEU A 52 15.21 10.50 9.41
C LEU A 52 15.69 11.71 10.22
N GLU A 53 16.06 12.81 9.55
CA GLU A 53 16.41 14.09 10.22
C GLU A 53 15.24 14.60 11.06
N ILE A 54 14.02 14.57 10.51
CA ILE A 54 12.79 14.94 11.24
C ILE A 54 12.59 14.03 12.46
N VAL A 55 12.70 12.71 12.28
CA VAL A 55 12.54 11.72 13.36
C VAL A 55 13.59 11.90 14.45
N ALA A 56 14.82 12.30 14.11
CA ALA A 56 15.91 12.50 15.07
C ALA A 56 15.64 13.63 16.09
N HIS A 57 14.68 14.53 15.81
CA HIS A 57 14.23 15.53 16.77
C HIS A 57 13.35 14.95 17.90
N GLN A 58 13.02 13.67 17.85
CA GLN A 58 12.34 12.99 18.95
C GLN A 58 13.29 12.80 20.14
N THR A 59 12.99 13.47 21.26
CA THR A 59 13.85 13.48 22.46
C THR A 59 13.81 12.20 23.29
N LYS A 60 12.76 11.38 23.12
CA LYS A 60 12.57 10.11 23.83
C LYS A 60 12.23 9.00 22.85
N MET A 61 13.02 7.94 22.85
CA MET A 61 12.76 6.73 22.09
C MET A 61 12.63 5.55 23.05
N PRO A 62 11.43 5.26 23.57
CA PRO A 62 11.24 4.17 24.53
C PRO A 62 11.52 2.82 23.88
N GLU A 63 11.97 1.86 24.69
CA GLU A 63 12.14 0.48 24.24
C GLU A 63 10.79 -0.10 23.74
N PRO A 64 10.80 -0.89 22.67
CA PRO A 64 9.58 -1.48 22.14
C PRO A 64 9.00 -2.49 23.13
N LYS A 65 7.74 -2.28 23.51
CA LYS A 65 6.99 -3.21 24.36
C LYS A 65 6.04 -4.02 23.50
N PHE A 66 6.43 -5.25 23.17
CA PHE A 66 5.63 -6.14 22.35
C PHE A 66 4.46 -6.74 23.15
N GLY A 67 3.33 -6.96 22.49
CA GLY A 67 2.18 -7.67 23.06
C GLY A 67 2.37 -9.20 23.06
N VAL A 68 1.29 -9.94 23.27
CA VAL A 68 1.30 -11.41 23.20
C VAL A 68 1.53 -11.86 21.76
N LEU A 69 2.53 -12.72 21.55
CA LEU A 69 2.74 -13.41 20.28
C LEU A 69 1.88 -14.68 20.27
N GLN A 70 0.93 -14.77 19.35
CA GLN A 70 0.12 -15.98 19.14
C GLN A 70 0.90 -17.01 18.33
N VAL A 71 0.89 -18.26 18.79
CA VAL A 71 1.48 -19.44 18.14
C VAL A 71 0.39 -20.38 17.62
#